data_AF-A0A6P0JNZ3-F1
#
_entry.id   AF-A0A6P0JNZ3-F1
#
_cell.length_a   1.000
_cell.length_b   1.000
_cell.length_c   1.000
_cell.angle_alpha   90.00
_cell.angle_beta   90.00
_cell.angle_gamma   90.00
#
_symmetry.space_group_name_H-M   'P 1'
#
loop_
_entity.id
_entity.type
_entity.pdbx_description
1 polymer ?
#
loop_
_entity_poly.entity_id
_entity_poly.type
_entity_poly.pdbx_seq_one_letter_code
_entity_poly.pdbx_strand_id
1 'polypeptide(L)'
;MTEFPHPVNPDCPHWYRGLPLGERLQHVETIEAVDGVGGDRRKQGWQAQTPLTNPELYDKKLEQIGLTPEQWSKILGETAASLASRCPSPPWLEQLHRAFARSDCSNIQIAPVEELSDEQASLGFLQSVKPLCSDAIARLEQGIETLSQTTPHLPFNPQKIKGILFAPVPEMLGSMLAQTMVLELHVARLQGQLSGATPKARLGSFMQQLANPERAVSLLQEYPVLARQLAVTLEQWVESSLECLQRLCSDWGDLCTHYQTEPGELVKVHQGAGDRHRGGRSVAILEFSSGFKLVYKPKSLAIDVHLQDLLAWLNQQGLKPAFPLLNILNRERYGWVEFISAETCHETEEIERFYERVGEYLALMYVLEATDFHLENLIAVGEYPVLIDLETLFRPEILDPDAPESRLIANQKMGRSVMSVGLLPQRTGVKAGTGLDLSGIGAVGEQTLPNRRLQLAGVGSDTMHLDRQPGTLAATHNRPHLNGKPVQGWQYRESILQGFTRLYRLLWEKR
;
A
#
# COMPACT_ATOMS: atom_id res chain seq x y z
N MET A 1 43.23 -19.22 -4.15
CA MET A 1 41.78 -19.02 -3.99
C MET A 1 41.33 -18.25 -5.22
N THR A 2 40.77 -18.97 -6.18
CA THR A 2 40.14 -18.37 -7.36
C THR A 2 38.90 -17.62 -6.89
N GLU A 3 38.89 -16.29 -6.99
CA GLU A 3 37.68 -15.49 -6.86
C GLU A 3 36.68 -15.98 -7.91
N PHE A 4 35.63 -16.65 -7.47
CA PHE A 4 34.49 -16.90 -8.34
C PHE A 4 33.89 -15.53 -8.69
N PRO A 5 33.62 -15.23 -9.98
CA PRO A 5 33.06 -13.94 -10.36
C PRO A 5 31.76 -13.71 -9.59
N HIS A 6 31.61 -12.51 -9.01
CA HIS A 6 30.35 -12.11 -8.40
C HIS A 6 29.22 -12.25 -9.45
N PRO A 7 28.11 -12.94 -9.11
CA PRO A 7 27.09 -13.25 -10.12
C PRO A 7 26.41 -11.99 -10.64
N VAL A 8 26.34 -10.91 -9.85
CA VAL A 8 25.92 -9.58 -10.30
C VAL A 8 27.13 -8.79 -10.77
N ASN A 9 27.23 -8.58 -12.08
CA ASN A 9 28.16 -7.62 -12.68
C ASN A 9 27.50 -6.23 -12.77
N PRO A 10 27.92 -5.22 -11.98
CA PRO A 10 27.34 -3.88 -12.03
C PRO A 10 27.57 -3.17 -13.37
N ASP A 11 28.65 -3.52 -14.08
CA ASP A 11 28.99 -2.93 -15.38
C ASP A 11 28.08 -3.45 -16.52
N CYS A 12 27.20 -4.40 -16.23
CA CYS A 12 26.26 -4.90 -17.23
C CYS A 12 25.26 -3.79 -17.64
N PRO A 13 25.22 -3.38 -18.91
CA PRO A 13 24.38 -2.24 -19.31
C PRO A 13 22.87 -2.48 -19.16
N HIS A 14 22.44 -3.74 -19.09
CA HIS A 14 21.03 -4.08 -19.00
C HIS A 14 20.36 -3.60 -17.71
N TRP A 15 21.10 -3.52 -16.59
CA TRP A 15 20.59 -3.01 -15.31
C TRP A 15 20.06 -1.58 -15.43
N TYR A 16 20.74 -0.75 -16.21
CA TYR A 16 20.40 0.66 -16.38
C TYR A 16 19.06 0.86 -17.10
N ARG A 17 18.53 -0.15 -17.79
CA ARG A 17 17.14 -0.11 -18.29
C ARG A 17 16.09 -0.06 -17.17
N GLY A 18 16.46 -0.40 -15.94
CA GLY A 18 15.62 -0.23 -14.75
C GLY A 18 15.46 1.22 -14.28
N LEU A 19 16.25 2.16 -14.80
CA LEU A 19 16.18 3.58 -14.41
C LEU A 19 14.85 4.20 -14.88
N PRO A 20 14.11 4.92 -14.01
CA PRO A 20 12.91 5.65 -14.37
C PRO A 20 13.28 6.88 -15.20
N LEU A 21 12.29 7.44 -15.91
CA LEU A 21 12.51 8.60 -16.77
C LEU A 21 13.21 9.75 -16.04
N GLY A 22 12.76 10.12 -14.83
CA GLY A 22 13.34 11.22 -14.06
C GLY A 22 14.86 11.08 -13.79
N GLU A 23 15.35 9.87 -13.53
CA GLU A 23 16.79 9.61 -13.35
C GLU A 23 17.54 9.70 -14.69
N ARG A 24 16.91 9.27 -15.81
CA ARG A 24 17.50 9.38 -17.15
C ARG A 24 17.62 10.81 -17.64
N LEU A 25 16.73 11.71 -17.19
CA LEU A 25 16.68 13.11 -17.64
C LEU A 25 17.86 13.94 -17.13
N GLN A 26 18.44 13.60 -15.98
CA GLN A 26 19.53 14.37 -15.35
C GLN A 26 20.78 14.51 -16.25
N HIS A 27 20.96 13.59 -17.20
CA HIS A 27 22.10 13.55 -18.12
C HIS A 27 21.67 13.37 -19.58
N VAL A 28 20.51 13.89 -19.98
CA VAL A 28 19.93 13.66 -21.33
C VAL A 28 20.81 14.22 -22.46
N GLU A 29 21.63 15.23 -22.19
CA GLU A 29 22.47 15.89 -23.19
C GLU A 29 23.65 15.02 -23.64
N THR A 30 24.04 14.03 -22.84
CA THR A 30 25.20 13.15 -23.07
C THR A 30 24.81 11.82 -23.72
N ILE A 31 23.64 11.72 -24.35
CA ILE A 31 23.25 10.52 -25.10
C ILE A 31 24.14 10.40 -26.35
N GLU A 32 25.00 9.38 -26.37
CA GLU A 32 25.99 9.16 -27.44
C GLU A 32 25.49 8.17 -28.51
N ALA A 33 24.73 7.14 -28.12
CA ALA A 33 24.33 6.07 -29.03
C ALA A 33 22.82 5.78 -29.01
N VAL A 34 22.20 5.88 -30.19
CA VAL A 34 20.75 5.78 -30.41
C VAL A 34 20.47 4.73 -31.50
N ASP A 35 19.60 3.78 -31.20
CA ASP A 35 18.91 2.90 -32.15
C ASP A 35 17.68 3.64 -32.71
N GLY A 36 17.83 4.27 -33.87
CA GLY A 36 16.76 5.05 -34.50
C GLY A 36 15.51 4.23 -34.80
N VAL A 37 15.68 3.00 -35.31
CA VAL A 37 14.55 2.10 -35.66
C VAL A 37 13.81 1.65 -34.40
N GLY A 38 14.55 1.24 -33.37
CA GLY A 38 13.96 0.88 -32.08
C GLY A 38 13.29 2.06 -31.38
N GLY A 39 13.88 3.25 -31.49
CA GLY A 39 13.34 4.50 -30.96
C GLY A 39 12.00 4.88 -31.59
N ASP A 40 11.92 4.85 -32.93
CA ASP A 40 10.69 5.16 -33.66
C ASP A 40 9.56 4.18 -33.33
N ARG A 41 9.89 2.88 -33.25
CA ARG A 41 8.90 1.86 -32.83
C ARG A 41 8.36 2.13 -31.43
N ARG A 42 9.22 2.49 -30.46
CA ARG A 42 8.79 2.82 -29.10
C ARG A 42 7.96 4.11 -29.08
N LYS A 43 8.32 5.11 -29.89
CA LYS A 43 7.58 6.37 -30.04
C LYS A 43 6.15 6.12 -30.53
N GLN A 44 6.00 5.31 -31.57
CA GLN A 44 4.69 4.88 -32.07
C GLN A 44 3.90 4.13 -30.98
N GLY A 45 4.57 3.28 -30.20
CA GLY A 45 3.96 2.59 -29.06
C GLY A 45 3.38 3.53 -28.00
N TRP A 46 4.07 4.63 -27.69
CA TRP A 46 3.55 5.69 -26.81
C TRP A 46 2.38 6.45 -27.44
N GLN A 47 2.49 6.83 -28.71
CA GLN A 47 1.45 7.55 -29.44
C GLN A 47 0.20 6.68 -29.71
N ALA A 48 0.27 5.37 -29.53
CA ALA A 48 -0.87 4.45 -29.61
C ALA A 48 -1.66 4.33 -28.29
N GLN A 49 -1.20 4.92 -27.19
CA GLN A 49 -1.85 4.82 -25.88
C GLN A 49 -2.69 6.06 -25.58
N THR A 50 -3.95 5.89 -25.17
CA THR A 50 -4.77 7.00 -24.67
C THR A 50 -4.21 7.51 -23.33
N PRO A 51 -4.16 8.84 -23.07
CA PRO A 51 -4.62 9.94 -23.93
C PRO A 51 -3.59 10.48 -24.93
N LEU A 52 -2.39 9.88 -25.01
CA LEU A 52 -1.27 10.30 -25.85
C LEU A 52 -1.47 10.06 -27.35
N THR A 53 -2.59 9.43 -27.75
CA THR A 53 -3.08 9.40 -29.12
C THR A 53 -3.48 10.79 -29.63
N ASN A 54 -3.77 11.75 -28.74
CA ASN A 54 -3.97 13.15 -29.10
C ASN A 54 -2.60 13.86 -29.16
N PRO A 55 -2.19 14.40 -30.33
CA PRO A 55 -0.92 15.11 -30.48
C PRO A 55 -0.74 16.29 -29.51
N GLU A 56 -1.79 17.06 -29.24
CA GLU A 56 -1.71 18.21 -28.33
C GLU A 56 -1.44 17.77 -26.88
N LEU A 57 -2.07 16.68 -26.43
CA LEU A 57 -1.83 16.13 -25.09
C LEU A 57 -0.47 15.46 -24.99
N TYR A 58 0.01 14.88 -26.09
CA TYR A 58 1.36 14.33 -26.17
C TYR A 58 2.42 15.43 -26.05
N ASP A 59 2.31 16.51 -26.82
CA ASP A 59 3.24 17.63 -26.77
C ASP A 59 3.17 18.36 -25.41
N LYS A 60 1.96 18.61 -24.89
CA LYS A 60 1.77 19.15 -23.53
C LYS A 60 2.39 18.27 -22.46
N LYS A 61 2.34 16.94 -22.63
CA LYS A 61 2.99 16.01 -21.70
C LYS A 61 4.51 16.11 -21.76
N LEU A 62 5.10 16.23 -22.94
CA LEU A 62 6.54 16.43 -23.12
C LEU A 62 7.00 17.77 -22.51
N GLU A 63 6.24 18.84 -22.75
CA GLU A 63 6.50 20.16 -22.15
C GLU A 63 6.45 20.10 -20.61
N GLN A 64 5.43 19.44 -20.04
CA GLN A 64 5.29 19.28 -18.58
C GLN A 64 6.47 18.56 -17.92
N ILE A 65 7.10 17.63 -18.64
CA ILE A 65 8.30 16.91 -18.15
C ILE A 65 9.61 17.57 -18.59
N GLY A 66 9.53 18.74 -19.25
CA GLY A 66 10.68 19.53 -19.67
C GLY A 66 11.48 18.92 -20.82
N LEU A 67 10.83 18.20 -21.74
CA LEU A 67 11.48 17.54 -22.87
C LEU A 67 11.09 18.16 -24.22
N THR A 68 12.07 18.32 -25.10
CA THR A 68 11.79 18.56 -26.52
C THR A 68 11.46 17.25 -27.26
N PRO A 69 10.73 17.29 -28.39
CA PRO A 69 10.49 16.11 -29.22
C PRO A 69 11.77 15.39 -29.66
N GLU A 70 12.87 16.12 -29.87
CA GLU A 70 14.18 15.58 -30.24
C GLU A 70 14.81 14.84 -29.06
N GLN A 71 14.82 15.43 -27.86
CA GLN A 71 15.33 14.78 -26.65
C GLN A 71 14.54 13.51 -26.33
N TRP A 72 13.21 13.57 -26.46
CA TRP A 72 12.36 12.40 -26.27
C TRP A 72 12.66 11.29 -27.27
N SER A 73 12.86 11.63 -28.54
CA SER A 73 13.22 10.65 -29.58
C SER A 73 14.60 10.02 -29.30
N LYS A 74 15.58 10.80 -28.81
CA LYS A 74 16.88 10.29 -28.36
C LYS A 74 16.75 9.33 -27.18
N ILE A 75 15.98 9.68 -26.15
CA ILE A 75 15.74 8.80 -24.98
C ILE A 75 15.08 7.49 -25.41
N LEU A 76 14.09 7.57 -26.30
CA LEU A 76 13.40 6.38 -26.78
C LEU A 76 14.31 5.46 -27.60
N GLY A 77 15.25 6.00 -28.38
CA GLY A 77 16.20 5.20 -29.14
C GLY A 77 17.46 4.82 -28.35
N GLU A 78 17.67 5.34 -27.15
CA GLU A 78 18.91 5.14 -26.41
C GLU A 78 19.23 3.65 -26.15
N THR A 79 20.49 3.29 -26.40
CA THR A 79 21.01 1.95 -26.15
C THR A 79 21.32 1.72 -24.66
N ALA A 80 21.33 0.46 -24.22
CA ALA A 80 21.67 0.13 -22.83
C ALA A 80 23.10 0.57 -22.47
N ALA A 81 24.05 0.42 -23.39
CA ALA A 81 25.45 0.82 -23.21
C ALA A 81 25.60 2.34 -23.04
N SER A 82 24.94 3.14 -23.89
CA SER A 82 24.90 4.62 -23.74
C SER A 82 24.30 5.02 -22.39
N LEU A 83 23.22 4.35 -21.97
CA LEU A 83 22.58 4.67 -20.71
C LEU A 83 23.49 4.33 -19.51
N ALA A 84 24.21 3.20 -19.57
CA ALA A 84 25.14 2.77 -18.54
C ALA A 84 26.40 3.64 -18.46
N SER A 85 26.92 4.14 -19.59
CA SER A 85 28.12 4.98 -19.59
C SER A 85 27.87 6.38 -19.02
N ARG A 86 26.66 6.93 -19.21
CA ARG A 86 26.35 8.31 -18.79
C ARG A 86 25.65 8.44 -17.43
N CYS A 87 25.06 7.36 -16.91
CA CYS A 87 24.36 7.39 -15.63
C CYS A 87 25.24 6.78 -14.52
N PRO A 88 25.25 7.36 -13.30
CA PRO A 88 25.92 6.72 -12.17
C PRO A 88 25.27 5.39 -11.83
N SER A 89 26.04 4.47 -11.22
CA SER A 89 25.48 3.23 -10.67
C SER A 89 24.40 3.58 -9.64
N PRO A 90 23.17 3.07 -9.79
CA PRO A 90 22.10 3.41 -8.87
C PRO A 90 22.22 2.61 -7.56
N PRO A 91 21.78 3.16 -6.40
CA PRO A 91 21.93 2.49 -5.10
C PRO A 91 21.32 1.09 -5.01
N TRP A 92 20.21 0.85 -5.70
CA TRP A 92 19.56 -0.47 -5.73
C TRP A 92 20.42 -1.54 -6.45
N LEU A 93 21.29 -1.14 -7.37
CA LEU A 93 22.22 -2.05 -8.06
C LEU A 93 23.39 -2.42 -7.15
N GLU A 94 23.90 -1.46 -6.36
CA GLU A 94 24.90 -1.74 -5.31
C GLU A 94 24.34 -2.70 -4.26
N GLN A 95 23.08 -2.51 -3.87
CA GLN A 95 22.37 -3.44 -2.98
C GLN A 95 22.26 -4.84 -3.58
N LEU A 96 21.91 -4.97 -4.86
CA LEU A 96 21.88 -6.27 -5.54
C LEU A 96 23.27 -6.91 -5.54
N HIS A 97 24.31 -6.16 -5.91
CA HIS A 97 25.68 -6.64 -5.95
C HIS A 97 26.13 -7.14 -4.57
N ARG A 98 25.90 -6.34 -3.51
CA ARG A 98 26.17 -6.73 -2.12
C ARG A 98 25.41 -7.98 -1.71
N ALA A 99 24.10 -8.05 -1.97
CA ALA A 99 23.27 -9.15 -1.53
C ALA A 99 23.69 -10.48 -2.18
N PHE A 100 23.94 -10.48 -3.49
CA PHE A 100 24.35 -11.67 -4.22
C PHE A 100 25.85 -12.00 -4.08
N ALA A 101 26.64 -11.10 -3.48
CA ALA A 101 28.00 -11.40 -3.03
C ALA A 101 28.04 -12.25 -1.76
N ARG A 102 26.93 -12.32 -1.01
CA ARG A 102 26.86 -13.10 0.23
C ARG A 102 26.83 -14.60 -0.08
N SER A 103 27.76 -15.34 0.51
CA SER A 103 27.78 -16.80 0.44
C SER A 103 26.81 -17.46 1.43
N ASP A 104 26.52 -16.79 2.55
CA ASP A 104 25.63 -17.29 3.60
C ASP A 104 24.27 -16.60 3.58
N CYS A 105 23.24 -17.39 3.31
CA CYS A 105 21.82 -17.02 3.38
C CYS A 105 21.05 -17.90 4.37
N SER A 106 21.71 -18.39 5.42
CA SER A 106 21.12 -19.28 6.44
C SER A 106 20.10 -18.61 7.36
N ASN A 107 20.14 -17.27 7.47
CA ASN A 107 19.18 -16.48 8.24
C ASN A 107 17.75 -16.45 7.64
N ILE A 108 17.55 -17.03 6.46
CA ILE A 108 16.24 -17.24 5.84
C ILE A 108 16.12 -18.66 5.29
N GLN A 109 15.01 -19.30 5.61
CA GLN A 109 14.64 -20.61 5.08
C GLN A 109 13.35 -20.47 4.27
N ILE A 110 13.40 -20.97 3.03
CA ILE A 110 12.25 -21.05 2.14
C ILE A 110 11.96 -22.54 2.00
N ALA A 111 10.75 -22.96 2.38
CA ALA A 111 10.37 -24.36 2.33
C ALA A 111 10.44 -24.90 0.89
N PRO A 112 10.85 -26.16 0.70
CA PRO A 112 10.73 -26.85 -0.58
C PRO A 112 9.28 -26.86 -1.07
N VAL A 113 9.06 -26.85 -2.38
CA VAL A 113 7.69 -26.81 -2.95
C VAL A 113 6.89 -28.06 -2.61
N GLU A 114 7.57 -29.16 -2.32
CA GLU A 114 6.99 -30.43 -1.91
C GLU A 114 6.30 -30.32 -0.54
N GLU A 115 6.80 -29.44 0.32
CA GLU A 115 6.29 -29.17 1.67
C GLU A 115 5.24 -28.05 1.69
N LEU A 116 5.18 -27.23 0.62
CA LEU A 116 4.19 -26.17 0.48
C LEU A 116 2.83 -26.73 0.07
N SER A 117 1.77 -26.15 0.64
CA SER A 117 0.43 -26.32 0.10
C SER A 117 0.34 -25.72 -1.31
N ASP A 118 -0.64 -26.14 -2.10
CA ASP A 118 -0.79 -25.62 -3.45
C ASP A 118 -1.04 -24.10 -3.44
N GLU A 119 -1.75 -23.58 -2.42
CA GLU A 119 -1.98 -22.14 -2.20
C GLU A 119 -0.69 -21.38 -1.87
N GLN A 120 0.26 -22.03 -1.20
CA GLN A 120 1.54 -21.44 -0.82
C GLN A 120 2.64 -21.65 -1.87
N ALA A 121 2.42 -22.46 -2.90
CA ALA A 121 3.47 -22.86 -3.84
C ALA A 121 4.13 -21.67 -4.57
N SER A 122 3.43 -20.54 -4.72
CA SER A 122 3.97 -19.31 -5.29
C SER A 122 5.05 -18.65 -4.41
N LEU A 123 5.07 -18.92 -3.09
CA LEU A 123 6.16 -18.49 -2.19
C LEU A 123 7.50 -19.13 -2.56
N GLY A 124 7.48 -20.26 -3.28
CA GLY A 124 8.70 -20.87 -3.83
C GLY A 124 9.46 -19.94 -4.78
N PHE A 125 8.79 -18.96 -5.41
CA PHE A 125 9.45 -17.98 -6.27
C PHE A 125 10.46 -17.11 -5.52
N LEU A 126 10.34 -17.00 -4.20
CA LEU A 126 11.28 -16.25 -3.37
C LEU A 126 12.71 -16.84 -3.43
N GLN A 127 12.89 -18.08 -3.89
CA GLN A 127 14.21 -18.66 -4.09
C GLN A 127 15.10 -17.78 -4.99
N SER A 128 14.54 -17.11 -6.01
CA SER A 128 15.30 -16.24 -6.90
C SER A 128 15.81 -14.96 -6.22
N VAL A 129 15.22 -14.58 -5.09
CA VAL A 129 15.55 -13.34 -4.36
C VAL A 129 15.94 -13.62 -2.91
N LYS A 130 16.25 -14.88 -2.59
CA LYS A 130 16.72 -15.30 -1.27
C LYS A 130 17.93 -14.48 -0.80
N PRO A 131 18.94 -14.18 -1.63
CA PRO A 131 20.08 -13.35 -1.21
C PRO A 131 19.67 -11.93 -0.80
N LEU A 132 18.73 -11.32 -1.52
CA LEU A 132 18.20 -9.98 -1.18
C LEU A 132 17.46 -9.98 0.16
N CYS A 133 16.62 -10.99 0.39
CA CYS A 133 15.89 -11.13 1.65
C CYS A 133 16.86 -11.35 2.82
N SER A 134 17.87 -12.21 2.62
CA SER A 134 18.92 -12.47 3.61
C SER A 134 19.71 -11.21 3.98
N ASP A 135 20.11 -10.42 2.98
CA ASP A 135 20.82 -9.15 3.19
C ASP A 135 19.95 -8.13 3.95
N ALA A 136 18.68 -8.00 3.59
CA ALA A 136 17.75 -7.11 4.27
C ALA A 136 17.52 -7.52 5.74
N ILE A 137 17.35 -8.81 6.02
CA ILE A 137 17.24 -9.33 7.39
C ILE A 137 18.50 -9.04 8.19
N ALA A 138 19.69 -9.30 7.62
CA ALA A 138 20.96 -9.05 8.31
C ALA A 138 21.13 -7.57 8.68
N ARG A 139 20.75 -6.66 7.78
CA ARG A 139 20.74 -5.22 8.07
C ARG A 139 19.75 -4.83 9.16
N LEU A 140 18.54 -5.40 9.14
CA LEU A 140 17.56 -5.18 10.20
C LEU A 140 18.10 -5.65 11.55
N GLU A 141 18.72 -6.83 11.60
CA GLU A 141 19.34 -7.39 12.81
C GLU A 141 20.45 -6.48 13.34
N GLN A 142 21.32 -5.97 12.48
CA GLN A 142 22.37 -5.01 12.86
C GLN A 142 21.79 -3.70 13.42
N GLY A 143 20.71 -3.19 12.81
CA GLY A 143 20.01 -2.02 13.32
C GLY A 143 19.35 -2.26 14.69
N ILE A 144 18.75 -3.44 14.89
CA ILE A 144 18.17 -3.84 16.19
C ILE A 144 19.25 -3.98 17.25
N GLU A 145 20.40 -4.56 16.92
CA GLU A 145 21.54 -4.68 17.84
C GLU A 145 22.05 -3.30 18.26
N THR A 146 22.23 -2.40 17.31
CA THR A 146 22.63 -1.01 17.57
C THR A 146 21.62 -0.29 18.48
N LEU A 147 20.33 -0.47 18.21
CA LEU A 147 19.25 0.08 19.05
C LEU A 147 19.26 -0.51 20.46
N SER A 148 19.54 -1.81 20.59
CA SER A 148 19.64 -2.52 21.87
C SER A 148 20.81 -2.05 22.73
N GLN A 149 21.91 -1.62 22.11
CA GLN A 149 23.08 -1.07 22.80
C GLN A 149 22.88 0.38 23.27
N THR A 150 22.02 1.13 22.59
CA THR A 150 21.83 2.58 22.78
C THR A 150 20.59 2.94 23.60
N THR A 151 19.67 1.99 23.80
CA THR A 151 18.38 2.22 24.46
C THR A 151 18.32 1.47 25.79
N PRO A 152 17.95 2.14 26.91
CA PRO A 152 17.90 1.50 28.22
C PRO A 152 16.74 0.51 28.40
N HIS A 153 15.63 0.71 27.70
CA HIS A 153 14.44 -0.14 27.77
C HIS A 153 13.97 -0.51 26.36
N LEU A 154 13.86 -1.81 26.09
CA LEU A 154 13.35 -2.32 24.83
C LEU A 154 11.93 -2.85 25.04
N PRO A 155 10.90 -2.22 24.43
CA PRO A 155 9.51 -2.69 24.53
C PRO A 155 9.23 -3.89 23.61
N PHE A 156 10.25 -4.68 23.28
CA PHE A 156 10.18 -5.84 22.41
C PHE A 156 11.35 -6.78 22.68
N ASN A 157 11.21 -8.04 22.30
CA ASN A 157 12.29 -9.02 22.37
C ASN A 157 13.20 -8.93 21.12
N PRO A 158 14.49 -8.56 21.25
CA PRO A 158 15.39 -8.36 20.09
C PRO A 158 15.59 -9.62 19.24
N GLN A 159 15.49 -10.81 19.84
CA GLN A 159 15.66 -12.07 19.12
C GLN A 159 14.41 -12.46 18.31
N LYS A 160 13.21 -12.04 18.74
CA LYS A 160 11.93 -12.40 18.10
C LYS A 160 11.42 -11.34 17.12
N ILE A 161 11.73 -10.05 17.36
CA ILE A 161 11.11 -8.94 16.64
C ILE A 161 11.34 -8.99 15.12
N LYS A 162 12.49 -9.52 14.67
CA LYS A 162 12.78 -9.71 13.25
C LYS A 162 11.74 -10.60 12.54
N GLY A 163 11.32 -11.69 13.19
CA GLY A 163 10.36 -12.62 12.63
C GLY A 163 8.96 -12.00 12.55
N ILE A 164 8.61 -11.20 13.57
CA ILE A 164 7.35 -10.44 13.60
C ILE A 164 7.31 -9.43 12.44
N LEU A 165 8.39 -8.68 12.22
CA LEU A 165 8.48 -7.66 11.17
C LEU A 165 8.60 -8.24 9.75
N PHE A 166 9.24 -9.41 9.61
CA PHE A 166 9.44 -10.06 8.31
C PHE A 166 8.24 -10.90 7.87
N ALA A 167 7.34 -11.30 8.78
CA ALA A 167 6.17 -12.13 8.49
C ALA A 167 5.37 -11.73 7.23
N PRO A 168 5.06 -10.44 6.94
CA PRO A 168 4.32 -10.05 5.74
C PRO A 168 5.18 -9.93 4.47
N VAL A 169 6.51 -9.94 4.58
CA VAL A 169 7.42 -9.68 3.45
C VAL A 169 7.36 -10.77 2.37
N PRO A 170 7.34 -12.08 2.69
CA PRO A 170 7.22 -13.14 1.70
C PRO A 170 6.01 -13.00 0.76
N GLU A 171 4.84 -12.68 1.28
CA GLU A 171 3.62 -12.52 0.48
C GLU A 171 3.70 -11.29 -0.43
N MET A 172 4.18 -10.17 0.12
CA MET A 172 4.43 -8.95 -0.65
C MET A 172 5.39 -9.22 -1.82
N LEU A 173 6.57 -9.78 -1.57
CA LEU A 173 7.53 -10.07 -2.64
C LEU A 173 7.01 -11.14 -3.61
N GLY A 174 6.29 -12.15 -3.11
CA GLY A 174 5.66 -13.17 -3.93
C GLY A 174 4.68 -12.57 -4.94
N SER A 175 3.85 -11.62 -4.52
CA SER A 175 2.92 -10.91 -5.41
C SER A 175 3.63 -10.08 -6.48
N MET A 176 4.77 -9.46 -6.16
CA MET A 176 5.60 -8.72 -7.11
C MET A 176 6.25 -9.64 -8.16
N LEU A 177 6.66 -10.84 -7.72
CA LEU A 177 7.33 -11.84 -8.57
C LEU A 177 6.33 -12.62 -9.44
N ALA A 178 5.10 -12.83 -8.97
CA ALA A 178 4.16 -13.80 -9.51
C ALA A 178 3.99 -13.73 -11.03
N GLN A 179 3.77 -12.54 -11.59
CA GLN A 179 3.49 -12.41 -13.03
C GLN A 179 4.69 -12.81 -13.90
N THR A 180 5.87 -12.31 -13.54
CA THR A 180 7.12 -12.64 -14.24
C THR A 180 7.44 -14.12 -14.10
N MET A 181 7.31 -14.67 -12.90
CA MET A 181 7.67 -16.06 -12.64
C MET A 181 6.73 -17.07 -13.30
N VAL A 182 5.44 -16.74 -13.40
CA VAL A 182 4.48 -17.54 -14.16
C VAL A 182 4.80 -17.53 -15.65
N LEU A 183 5.21 -16.38 -16.21
CA LEU A 183 5.66 -16.29 -17.60
C LEU A 183 6.91 -17.14 -17.82
N GLU A 184 7.92 -17.01 -16.97
CA GLU A 184 9.18 -17.75 -17.05
C GLU A 184 8.98 -19.27 -16.87
N LEU A 185 8.07 -19.67 -15.97
CA LEU A 185 7.68 -21.07 -15.82
C LEU A 185 7.05 -21.60 -17.12
N HIS A 186 6.18 -20.81 -17.76
CA HIS A 186 5.59 -21.19 -19.04
C HIS A 186 6.64 -21.32 -20.15
N VAL A 187 7.58 -20.37 -20.24
CA VAL A 187 8.70 -20.42 -21.20
C VAL A 187 9.56 -21.66 -20.97
N ALA A 188 9.98 -21.92 -19.73
CA ALA A 188 10.78 -23.10 -19.38
C ALA A 188 10.06 -24.41 -19.72
N ARG A 189 8.73 -24.46 -19.53
CA ARG A 189 7.90 -25.60 -19.93
C ARG A 189 7.90 -25.80 -21.44
N LEU A 190 7.68 -24.75 -22.22
CA LEU A 190 7.69 -24.83 -23.70
C LEU A 190 9.06 -25.22 -24.26
N GLN A 191 10.14 -24.84 -23.58
CA GLN A 191 11.51 -25.19 -23.95
C GLN A 191 11.96 -26.57 -23.45
N GLY A 192 11.11 -27.31 -22.73
CA GLY A 192 11.45 -28.64 -22.20
C GLY A 192 12.52 -28.64 -21.12
N GLN A 193 12.70 -27.53 -20.40
CA GLN A 193 13.76 -27.36 -19.38
C GLN A 193 13.36 -27.85 -17.98
N LEU A 194 12.11 -28.29 -17.80
CA LEU A 194 11.57 -28.73 -16.51
C LEU A 194 11.73 -30.24 -16.35
N SER A 195 12.34 -30.68 -15.25
CA SER A 195 12.49 -32.09 -14.91
C SER A 195 11.40 -32.54 -13.95
N GLY A 196 10.89 -33.78 -14.11
CA GLY A 196 9.92 -34.37 -13.18
C GLY A 196 8.74 -35.06 -13.87
N ALA A 197 8.32 -36.19 -13.29
CA ALA A 197 7.22 -37.00 -13.84
C ALA A 197 5.84 -36.33 -13.66
N THR A 198 5.66 -35.52 -12.61
CA THR A 198 4.39 -34.87 -12.28
C THR A 198 4.45 -33.35 -12.50
N PRO A 199 3.31 -32.67 -12.68
CA PRO A 199 3.25 -31.21 -12.74
C PRO A 199 3.91 -30.52 -11.54
N LYS A 200 3.68 -31.05 -10.33
CA LYS A 200 4.27 -30.53 -9.09
C LYS A 200 5.79 -30.73 -9.06
N ALA A 201 6.29 -31.88 -9.49
CA ALA A 201 7.74 -32.13 -9.59
C ALA A 201 8.42 -31.19 -10.61
N ARG A 202 7.76 -30.89 -11.73
CA ARG A 202 8.26 -29.92 -12.72
C ARG A 202 8.29 -28.49 -12.18
N LEU A 203 7.29 -28.11 -11.39
CA LEU A 203 7.33 -26.85 -10.64
C LEU A 203 8.51 -26.83 -9.65
N GLY A 204 8.75 -27.92 -8.91
CA GLY A 204 9.89 -28.03 -8.00
C GLY A 204 11.23 -27.90 -8.71
N SER A 205 11.38 -28.53 -9.89
CA SER A 205 12.55 -28.36 -10.74
C SER A 205 12.76 -26.91 -11.15
N PHE A 206 11.70 -26.15 -11.47
CA PHE A 206 11.81 -24.72 -11.76
C PHE A 206 12.27 -23.92 -10.53
N MET A 207 11.69 -24.16 -9.35
CA MET A 207 12.07 -23.47 -8.12
C MET A 207 13.52 -23.76 -7.70
N GLN A 208 13.98 -24.99 -7.89
CA GLN A 208 15.38 -25.37 -7.65
C GLN A 208 16.32 -24.64 -8.61
N GLN A 209 15.93 -24.47 -9.88
CA GLN A 209 16.69 -23.69 -10.84
C GLN A 209 16.78 -22.22 -10.41
N LEU A 210 15.72 -21.64 -9.83
CA LEU A 210 15.73 -20.27 -9.30
C LEU A 210 16.69 -20.08 -8.10
N ALA A 211 17.00 -21.14 -7.36
CA ALA A 211 17.98 -21.08 -6.28
C ALA A 211 19.44 -20.94 -6.77
N ASN A 212 19.71 -21.16 -8.06
CA ASN A 212 21.02 -20.90 -8.65
C ASN A 212 21.24 -19.38 -8.80
N PRO A 213 22.28 -18.79 -8.17
CA PRO A 213 22.52 -17.35 -8.22
C PRO A 213 22.71 -16.78 -9.63
N GLU A 214 23.42 -17.49 -10.53
CA GLU A 214 23.65 -17.02 -11.90
C GLU A 214 22.33 -16.94 -12.68
N ARG A 215 21.47 -17.96 -12.53
CA ARG A 215 20.15 -17.97 -13.17
C ARG A 215 19.23 -16.90 -12.59
N ALA A 216 19.21 -16.75 -11.28
CA ALA A 216 18.44 -15.71 -10.60
C ALA A 216 18.87 -14.32 -11.09
N VAL A 217 20.18 -14.06 -11.18
CA VAL A 217 20.71 -12.80 -11.68
C VAL A 217 20.37 -12.59 -13.15
N SER A 218 20.50 -13.61 -14.01
CA SER A 218 20.11 -13.51 -15.41
C SER A 218 18.64 -13.11 -15.58
N LEU A 219 17.74 -13.71 -14.78
CA LEU A 219 16.32 -13.36 -14.78
C LEU A 219 16.11 -11.92 -14.31
N LEU A 220 16.71 -11.51 -13.19
CA LEU A 220 16.60 -10.15 -12.69
C LEU A 220 17.17 -9.11 -13.66
N GLN A 221 18.21 -9.47 -14.42
CA GLN A 221 18.82 -8.62 -15.44
C GLN A 221 17.93 -8.46 -16.68
N GLU A 222 17.17 -9.50 -17.05
CA GLU A 222 16.15 -9.44 -18.09
C GLU A 222 14.97 -8.54 -17.67
N TYR A 223 14.62 -8.57 -16.38
CA TYR A 223 13.56 -7.77 -15.77
C TYR A 223 14.11 -6.72 -14.76
N PRO A 224 14.92 -5.73 -15.19
CA PRO A 224 15.66 -4.85 -14.28
C PRO A 224 14.75 -3.90 -13.48
N VAL A 225 13.55 -3.61 -13.99
CA VAL A 225 12.54 -2.85 -13.23
C VAL A 225 12.02 -3.68 -12.06
N LEU A 226 11.79 -4.98 -12.23
CA LEU A 226 11.40 -5.88 -11.13
C LEU A 226 12.53 -5.96 -10.10
N ALA A 227 13.77 -6.15 -10.54
CA ALA A 227 14.94 -6.17 -9.66
C ALA A 227 15.06 -4.90 -8.82
N ARG A 228 14.91 -3.72 -9.44
CA ARG A 228 14.86 -2.42 -8.76
C ARG A 228 13.72 -2.36 -7.74
N GLN A 229 12.49 -2.72 -8.14
CA GLN A 229 11.33 -2.65 -7.25
C GLN A 229 11.51 -3.54 -6.01
N LEU A 230 12.05 -4.76 -6.18
CA LEU A 230 12.32 -5.68 -5.07
C LEU A 230 13.38 -5.12 -4.11
N ALA A 231 14.50 -4.63 -4.64
CA ALA A 231 15.57 -4.03 -3.86
C ALA A 231 15.08 -2.79 -3.07
N VAL A 232 14.42 -1.86 -3.76
CA VAL A 232 13.84 -0.65 -3.14
C VAL A 232 12.80 -1.00 -2.09
N THR A 233 11.93 -1.99 -2.35
CA THR A 233 10.90 -2.40 -1.38
C THR A 233 11.52 -2.97 -0.11
N LEU A 234 12.56 -3.81 -0.24
CA LEU A 234 13.28 -4.36 0.91
C LEU A 234 14.05 -3.27 1.67
N GLU A 235 14.66 -2.33 0.97
CA GLU A 235 15.32 -1.17 1.59
C GLU A 235 14.34 -0.36 2.44
N GLN A 236 13.20 0.01 1.85
CA GLN A 236 12.14 0.74 2.53
C GLN A 236 11.56 -0.03 3.72
N TRP A 237 11.41 -1.36 3.60
CA TRP A 237 10.98 -2.21 4.71
C TRP A 237 11.98 -2.16 5.88
N VAL A 238 13.29 -2.28 5.61
CA VAL A 238 14.33 -2.17 6.66
C VAL A 238 14.27 -0.79 7.32
N GLU A 239 14.29 0.28 6.52
CA GLU A 239 14.28 1.66 7.03
C GLU A 239 13.04 1.97 7.88
N SER A 240 11.85 1.67 7.36
CA SER A 240 10.60 1.94 8.07
C SER A 240 10.41 1.07 9.32
N SER A 241 10.90 -0.17 9.29
CA SER A 241 10.87 -1.04 10.46
C SER A 241 11.78 -0.53 11.58
N LEU A 242 13.02 -0.15 11.26
CA LEU A 242 13.95 0.43 12.23
C LEU A 242 13.46 1.78 12.75
N GLU A 243 12.89 2.62 11.89
CA GLU A 243 12.30 3.91 12.29
C GLU A 243 11.13 3.71 13.26
N CYS A 244 10.27 2.71 13.03
CA CYS A 244 9.17 2.38 13.94
C CYS A 244 9.69 1.91 15.31
N LEU A 245 10.65 0.99 15.34
CA LEU A 245 11.25 0.49 16.59
C LEU A 245 11.98 1.60 17.35
N GLN A 246 12.73 2.45 16.66
CA GLN A 246 13.45 3.56 17.27
C GLN A 246 12.48 4.54 17.94
N ARG A 247 11.42 4.95 17.23
CA ARG A 247 10.40 5.85 17.78
C ARG A 247 9.65 5.20 18.95
N LEU A 248 9.32 3.91 18.85
CA LEU A 248 8.68 3.17 19.94
C LEU A 248 9.56 3.16 21.20
N CYS A 249 10.86 2.91 21.05
CA CYS A 249 11.82 2.98 22.14
C CYS A 249 11.93 4.37 22.76
N SER A 250 12.07 5.41 21.92
CA SER A 250 12.20 6.80 22.38
C SER A 250 10.96 7.31 23.10
N ASP A 251 9.78 6.89 22.67
CA ASP A 251 8.51 7.35 23.22
C ASP A 251 7.95 6.47 24.34
N TRP A 252 8.62 5.37 24.69
CA TRP A 252 8.04 4.35 25.56
C TRP A 252 7.55 4.86 26.92
N GLY A 253 8.35 5.70 27.59
CA GLY A 253 7.97 6.27 28.89
C GLY A 253 6.73 7.18 28.80
N ASP A 254 6.66 8.00 27.76
CA ASP A 254 5.52 8.86 27.50
C ASP A 254 4.29 8.04 27.12
N LEU A 255 4.45 6.96 26.33
CA LEU A 255 3.36 6.05 25.98
C LEU A 255 2.74 5.39 27.21
N CYS A 256 3.56 4.82 28.09
CA CYS A 256 3.06 4.19 29.33
C CYS A 256 2.34 5.21 30.23
N THR A 257 2.87 6.43 30.34
CA THR A 257 2.28 7.50 31.15
C THR A 257 0.98 8.02 30.54
N HIS A 258 0.98 8.28 29.24
CA HIS A 258 -0.13 8.90 28.50
C HIS A 258 -1.35 7.98 28.39
N TYR A 259 -1.12 6.68 28.13
CA TYR A 259 -2.16 5.67 28.04
C TYR A 259 -2.44 4.96 29.37
N GLN A 260 -1.73 5.31 30.44
CA GLN A 260 -1.89 4.76 31.81
C GLN A 260 -1.93 3.23 31.83
N THR A 261 -1.01 2.60 31.11
CA THR A 261 -0.98 1.16 30.91
C THR A 261 0.44 0.62 30.94
N GLU A 262 0.57 -0.68 31.19
CA GLU A 262 1.81 -1.44 31.07
C GLU A 262 1.63 -2.44 29.92
N PRO A 263 1.95 -2.08 28.66
CA PRO A 263 1.64 -2.94 27.52
C PRO A 263 2.43 -4.27 27.52
N GLY A 264 3.59 -4.29 28.17
CA GLY A 264 4.55 -5.38 28.11
C GLY A 264 5.31 -5.41 26.77
N GLU A 265 5.73 -6.61 26.34
CA GLU A 265 6.52 -6.78 25.12
C GLU A 265 5.65 -6.69 23.85
N LEU A 266 6.17 -6.08 22.79
CA LEU A 266 5.58 -6.13 21.46
C LEU A 266 5.65 -7.57 20.91
N VAL A 267 4.49 -8.16 20.63
CA VAL A 267 4.39 -9.55 20.18
C VAL A 267 3.91 -9.68 18.74
N LYS A 268 3.29 -8.63 18.18
CA LYS A 268 2.80 -8.66 16.80
C LYS A 268 2.74 -7.25 16.21
N VAL A 269 3.01 -7.17 14.91
CA VAL A 269 2.92 -5.94 14.11
C VAL A 269 2.08 -6.23 12.88
N HIS A 270 0.96 -5.54 12.75
CA HIS A 270 0.17 -5.52 11.52
C HIS A 270 0.63 -4.33 10.67
N GLN A 271 1.56 -4.58 9.76
CA GLN A 271 2.01 -3.57 8.79
C GLN A 271 1.02 -3.45 7.63
N GLY A 272 1.00 -2.30 6.95
CA GLY A 272 0.12 -2.10 5.80
C GLY A 272 -1.36 -1.99 6.16
N ALA A 273 -1.69 -1.52 7.37
CA ALA A 273 -3.06 -1.20 7.78
C ALA A 273 -3.62 0.08 7.09
N GLY A 274 -2.93 0.55 6.06
CA GLY A 274 -3.25 1.70 5.22
C GLY A 274 -2.24 1.81 4.08
N ASP A 275 -2.44 2.79 3.21
CA ASP A 275 -1.60 2.97 2.02
C ASP A 275 -0.15 3.33 2.37
N ARG A 276 0.75 2.93 1.46
CA ARG A 276 2.18 3.23 1.57
C ARG A 276 2.47 4.59 0.96
N HIS A 277 3.18 5.43 1.70
CA HIS A 277 3.61 6.75 1.25
C HIS A 277 5.09 6.99 1.60
N ARG A 278 5.69 8.01 0.96
CA ARG A 278 6.99 8.61 1.35
C ARG A 278 8.07 7.57 1.65
N GLY A 279 8.37 6.68 0.69
CA GLY A 279 9.39 5.64 0.85
C GLY A 279 8.90 4.42 1.64
N GLY A 280 7.69 3.93 1.34
CA GLY A 280 7.17 2.66 1.87
C GLY A 280 6.59 2.72 3.30
N ARG A 281 6.56 3.88 3.94
CA ARG A 281 5.96 4.09 5.26
C ARG A 281 4.44 3.87 5.18
N SER A 282 3.91 3.10 6.11
CA SER A 282 2.46 2.85 6.25
C SER A 282 2.07 2.83 7.72
N VAL A 283 0.77 2.94 7.99
CA VAL A 283 0.22 2.77 9.34
C VAL A 283 0.50 1.34 9.81
N ALA A 284 0.94 1.20 11.07
CA ALA A 284 1.19 -0.09 11.70
C ALA A 284 0.37 -0.22 12.98
N ILE A 285 -0.30 -1.35 13.17
CA ILE A 285 -0.97 -1.67 14.45
C ILE A 285 -0.02 -2.57 15.24
N LEU A 286 0.40 -2.09 16.41
CA LEU A 286 1.27 -2.78 17.35
C LEU A 286 0.40 -3.48 18.39
N GLU A 287 0.63 -4.77 18.60
CA GLU A 287 -0.06 -5.56 19.63
C GLU A 287 0.96 -6.10 20.63
N PHE A 288 0.72 -5.80 21.90
CA PHE A 288 1.61 -6.12 23.01
C PHE A 288 1.10 -7.31 23.83
N SER A 289 1.98 -7.91 24.62
CA SER A 289 1.71 -9.12 25.41
C SER A 289 0.56 -9.00 26.41
N SER A 290 0.21 -7.79 26.85
CA SER A 290 -0.96 -7.54 27.71
C SER A 290 -2.29 -7.56 26.95
N GLY A 291 -2.26 -7.61 25.61
CA GLY A 291 -3.41 -7.40 24.74
C GLY A 291 -3.64 -5.94 24.34
N PHE A 292 -2.87 -5.00 24.91
CA PHE A 292 -2.90 -3.60 24.50
C PHE A 292 -2.52 -3.46 23.02
N LYS A 293 -3.24 -2.59 22.31
CA LYS A 293 -2.99 -2.28 20.90
C LYS A 293 -2.81 -0.79 20.70
N LEU A 294 -1.87 -0.45 19.83
CA LEU A 294 -1.51 0.93 19.54
C LEU A 294 -1.34 1.12 18.03
N VAL A 295 -1.89 2.21 17.49
CA VAL A 295 -1.75 2.56 16.08
C VAL A 295 -0.60 3.54 15.91
N TYR A 296 0.45 3.10 15.23
CA TYR A 296 1.56 3.95 14.81
C TYR A 296 1.28 4.54 13.44
N LYS A 297 1.29 5.87 13.36
CA LYS A 297 1.15 6.61 12.10
C LYS A 297 2.45 7.36 11.80
N PRO A 298 3.22 6.96 10.76
CA PRO A 298 4.46 7.65 10.37
C PRO A 298 4.19 8.94 9.56
N LYS A 299 3.12 9.66 9.91
CA LYS A 299 2.69 10.94 9.30
C LYS A 299 2.22 11.90 10.39
N SER A 300 2.22 13.19 10.07
CA SER A 300 1.74 14.22 11.00
C SER A 300 0.29 13.95 11.40
N LEU A 301 -0.01 14.10 12.70
CA LEU A 301 -1.35 13.96 13.26
C LEU A 301 -2.02 15.32 13.52
N ALA A 302 -1.51 16.40 12.93
CA ALA A 302 -2.07 17.74 13.14
C ALA A 302 -3.56 17.81 12.78
N ILE A 303 -3.96 17.16 11.67
CA ILE A 303 -5.36 17.10 11.26
C ILE A 303 -6.18 16.27 12.26
N ASP A 304 -5.67 15.11 12.68
CA ASP A 304 -6.35 14.27 13.68
C ASP A 304 -6.57 15.04 14.99
N VAL A 305 -5.53 15.70 15.52
CA VAL A 305 -5.60 16.49 16.76
C VAL A 305 -6.60 17.64 16.64
N HIS A 306 -6.55 18.43 15.56
CA HIS A 306 -7.48 19.55 15.40
C HIS A 306 -8.93 19.11 15.19
N LEU A 307 -9.15 17.94 14.57
CA LEU A 307 -10.49 17.37 14.55
C LEU A 307 -10.93 16.99 15.96
N GLN A 308 -10.09 16.33 16.75
CA GLN A 308 -10.43 16.00 18.16
C GLN A 308 -10.75 17.24 18.99
N ASP A 309 -9.99 18.33 18.84
CA ASP A 309 -10.26 19.61 19.49
C ASP A 309 -11.64 20.17 19.10
N LEU A 310 -11.99 20.09 17.81
CA LEU A 310 -13.28 20.54 17.30
C LEU A 310 -14.43 19.68 17.82
N LEU A 311 -14.28 18.35 17.84
CA LEU A 311 -15.27 17.43 18.42
C LEU A 311 -15.47 17.71 19.91
N ALA A 312 -14.38 17.92 20.65
CA ALA A 312 -14.43 18.26 22.08
C ALA A 312 -15.16 19.59 22.33
N TRP A 313 -14.86 20.61 21.51
CA TRP A 313 -15.54 21.89 21.58
C TRP A 313 -17.05 21.76 21.28
N LEU A 314 -17.44 20.99 20.25
CA LEU A 314 -18.84 20.73 19.92
C LEU A 314 -19.59 20.04 21.08
N ASN A 315 -18.95 19.06 21.71
CA ASN A 315 -19.49 18.40 22.90
C ASN A 315 -19.70 19.41 24.05
N GLN A 316 -18.77 20.35 24.26
CA GLN A 316 -18.91 21.41 25.26
C GLN A 316 -20.02 22.42 24.94
N GLN A 317 -20.35 22.62 23.65
CA GLN A 317 -21.51 23.44 23.26
C GLN A 317 -22.86 22.75 23.52
N GLY A 318 -22.87 21.54 24.08
CA GLY A 318 -24.08 20.81 24.45
C GLY A 318 -24.61 19.87 23.37
N LEU A 319 -23.79 19.52 22.38
CA LEU A 319 -24.15 18.51 21.38
C LEU A 319 -24.46 17.17 22.07
N LYS A 320 -25.63 16.60 21.76
CA LYS A 320 -26.07 15.29 22.25
C LYS A 320 -26.75 14.53 21.12
N PRO A 321 -26.38 13.27 20.85
CA PRO A 321 -25.32 12.50 21.52
C PRO A 321 -23.92 13.11 21.26
N ALA A 322 -23.02 12.96 22.24
CA ALA A 322 -21.67 13.51 22.13
C ALA A 322 -20.80 12.63 21.22
N PHE A 323 -19.86 13.24 20.51
CA PHE A 323 -18.85 12.53 19.74
C PHE A 323 -17.87 11.78 20.65
N PRO A 324 -17.41 10.58 20.25
CA PRO A 324 -16.27 9.95 20.90
C PRO A 324 -15.01 10.78 20.64
N LEU A 325 -14.13 10.87 21.64
CA LEU A 325 -12.82 11.51 21.50
C LEU A 325 -11.74 10.44 21.53
N LEU A 326 -10.79 10.54 20.61
CA LEU A 326 -9.67 9.62 20.51
C LEU A 326 -8.48 10.11 21.33
N ASN A 327 -7.83 9.18 22.01
CA ASN A 327 -6.57 9.44 22.67
C ASN A 327 -5.41 9.41 21.66
N ILE A 328 -4.70 10.54 21.55
CA ILE A 328 -3.64 10.76 20.56
C ILE A 328 -2.40 11.30 21.26
N LEU A 329 -1.25 10.65 21.03
CA LEU A 329 0.07 11.18 21.36
C LEU A 329 0.72 11.71 20.07
N ASN A 330 0.70 13.02 19.88
CA ASN A 330 1.25 13.69 18.71
C ASN A 330 2.75 14.00 18.88
N ARG A 331 3.57 13.61 17.89
CA ARG A 331 5.02 13.89 17.81
C ARG A 331 5.38 14.73 16.58
N GLU A 332 4.45 15.59 16.17
CA GLU A 332 4.51 16.53 15.05
C GLU A 332 4.59 15.87 13.67
N ARG A 333 5.63 15.07 13.41
CA ARG A 333 5.90 14.39 12.13
C ARG A 333 5.38 12.96 12.07
N TYR A 334 5.02 12.41 13.22
CA TYR A 334 4.42 11.09 13.41
C TYR A 334 3.56 11.14 14.68
N GLY A 335 2.88 10.05 15.00
CA GLY A 335 2.29 9.91 16.31
C GLY A 335 1.65 8.56 16.55
N TRP A 336 1.05 8.45 17.72
CA TRP A 336 0.42 7.25 18.23
C TRP A 336 -1.03 7.53 18.53
N VAL A 337 -1.91 6.67 18.07
CA VAL A 337 -3.36 6.76 18.30
C VAL A 337 -3.79 5.48 19.00
N GLU A 338 -4.72 5.59 19.95
CA GLU A 338 -5.33 4.40 20.53
C GLU A 338 -5.92 3.49 19.44
N PHE A 339 -5.89 2.19 19.68
CA PHE A 339 -6.52 1.24 18.77
C PHE A 339 -8.01 1.15 19.04
N ILE A 340 -8.79 1.28 17.98
CA ILE A 340 -10.25 1.19 18.01
C ILE A 340 -10.69 -0.09 17.28
N SER A 341 -11.49 -0.91 17.94
CA SER A 341 -12.11 -2.11 17.37
C SER A 341 -13.61 -1.94 17.21
N ALA A 342 -14.18 -2.62 16.21
CA ALA A 342 -15.63 -2.69 16.09
C ALA A 342 -16.25 -3.45 17.27
N GLU A 343 -17.37 -2.93 17.77
CA GLU A 343 -18.13 -3.49 18.89
C GLU A 343 -19.61 -3.60 18.52
N THR A 344 -20.32 -4.54 19.13
CA THR A 344 -21.77 -4.72 18.91
C THR A 344 -22.57 -3.80 19.82
N CYS A 345 -23.67 -3.27 19.32
CA CYS A 345 -24.76 -2.76 20.13
C CYS A 345 -25.59 -3.92 20.68
N HIS A 346 -26.28 -3.64 21.78
CA HIS A 346 -27.19 -4.53 22.51
C HIS A 346 -28.64 -4.06 22.46
N GLU A 347 -28.86 -2.75 22.31
CA GLU A 347 -30.17 -2.10 22.26
C GLU A 347 -30.42 -1.35 20.95
N THR A 348 -31.68 -1.11 20.63
CA THR A 348 -32.04 -0.42 19.37
C THR A 348 -31.73 1.08 19.47
N GLU A 349 -31.87 1.65 20.66
CA GLU A 349 -31.57 3.03 21.00
C GLU A 349 -30.08 3.35 20.81
N GLU A 350 -29.18 2.38 20.99
CA GLU A 350 -27.76 2.50 20.66
C GLU A 350 -27.52 2.66 19.16
N ILE A 351 -28.28 1.93 18.33
CA ILE A 351 -28.23 2.06 16.87
C ILE A 351 -28.78 3.41 16.42
N GLU A 352 -29.85 3.90 17.05
CA GLU A 352 -30.39 5.23 16.78
C GLU A 352 -29.34 6.30 17.07
N ARG A 353 -28.67 6.23 18.23
CA ARG A 353 -27.57 7.15 18.59
C ARG A 353 -26.38 7.03 17.65
N PHE A 354 -26.04 5.82 17.19
CA PHE A 354 -25.01 5.62 16.17
C PHE A 354 -25.33 6.40 14.90
N TYR A 355 -26.54 6.23 14.35
CA TYR A 355 -26.92 6.90 13.10
C TYR A 355 -27.19 8.40 13.26
N GLU A 356 -27.60 8.85 14.45
CA GLU A 356 -27.57 10.28 14.81
C GLU A 356 -26.15 10.84 14.70
N ARG A 357 -25.15 10.18 15.31
CA ARG A 357 -23.74 10.60 15.22
C ARG A 357 -23.20 10.53 13.78
N VAL A 358 -23.63 9.56 12.98
CA VAL A 358 -23.30 9.53 11.53
C VAL A 358 -23.85 10.77 10.82
N GLY A 359 -25.09 11.17 11.12
CA GLY A 359 -25.68 12.40 10.60
C GLY A 359 -24.89 13.64 11.00
N GLU A 360 -24.45 13.70 12.26
CA GLU A 360 -23.59 14.77 12.77
C GLU A 360 -22.24 14.79 12.03
N TYR A 361 -21.54 13.65 11.90
CA TYR A 361 -20.32 13.57 11.09
C TYR A 361 -20.55 14.01 9.65
N LEU A 362 -21.65 13.63 9.02
CA LEU A 362 -21.98 14.06 7.66
C LEU A 362 -22.09 15.59 7.56
N ALA A 363 -22.73 16.26 8.52
CA ALA A 363 -22.81 17.72 8.56
C ALA A 363 -21.43 18.35 8.76
N LEU A 364 -20.62 17.80 9.66
CA LEU A 364 -19.29 18.29 9.95
C LEU A 364 -18.37 18.17 8.74
N MET A 365 -18.28 16.97 8.16
CA MET A 365 -17.44 16.70 6.98
C MET A 365 -17.89 17.53 5.78
N TYR A 366 -19.19 17.75 5.62
CA TYR A 366 -19.72 18.63 4.57
C TYR A 366 -19.21 20.07 4.72
N VAL A 367 -19.25 20.63 5.93
CA VAL A 367 -18.77 22.00 6.19
C VAL A 367 -17.24 22.12 6.04
N LEU A 368 -16.51 21.05 6.35
CA LEU A 368 -15.05 20.99 6.20
C LEU A 368 -14.59 20.60 4.78
N GLU A 369 -15.51 20.51 3.81
CA GLU A 369 -15.25 20.10 2.42
C GLU A 369 -14.44 18.79 2.35
N ALA A 370 -14.79 17.84 3.22
CA ALA A 370 -14.15 16.54 3.29
C ALA A 370 -14.72 15.58 2.24
N THR A 371 -13.89 14.64 1.78
CA THR A 371 -14.30 13.62 0.79
C THR A 371 -13.74 12.25 1.14
N ASP A 372 -14.10 11.22 0.39
CA ASP A 372 -13.47 9.89 0.46
C ASP A 372 -13.68 9.13 1.79
N PHE A 373 -14.76 9.42 2.54
CA PHE A 373 -15.15 8.60 3.68
C PHE A 373 -15.97 7.37 3.25
N HIS A 374 -15.27 6.39 2.68
CA HIS A 374 -15.82 5.10 2.24
C HIS A 374 -15.84 4.05 3.37
N LEU A 375 -16.32 2.84 3.06
CA LEU A 375 -16.50 1.73 4.02
C LEU A 375 -15.25 1.32 4.83
N GLU A 376 -14.04 1.72 4.42
CA GLU A 376 -12.81 1.40 5.14
C GLU A 376 -12.46 2.49 6.16
N ASN A 377 -13.00 3.70 5.99
CA ASN A 377 -12.69 4.89 6.80
C ASN A 377 -13.68 5.12 7.95
N LEU A 378 -14.60 4.18 8.17
CA LEU A 378 -15.55 4.19 9.28
C LEU A 378 -15.44 2.88 10.07
N ILE A 379 -15.33 2.99 11.39
CA ILE A 379 -15.39 1.86 12.32
C ILE A 379 -16.61 2.04 13.23
N ALA A 380 -17.41 0.99 13.39
CA ALA A 380 -18.57 0.97 14.27
C ALA A 380 -18.24 0.38 15.65
N VAL A 381 -18.01 1.26 16.62
CA VAL A 381 -17.64 0.91 18.00
C VAL A 381 -18.91 0.95 18.86
N GLY A 382 -19.75 -0.07 18.76
CA GLY A 382 -21.07 -0.06 19.38
C GLY A 382 -21.88 1.13 18.85
N GLU A 383 -22.33 2.01 19.75
CA GLU A 383 -23.07 3.22 19.38
C GLU A 383 -22.22 4.39 18.84
N TYR A 384 -20.90 4.22 18.73
CA TYR A 384 -19.97 5.27 18.35
C TYR A 384 -19.38 5.01 16.95
N PRO A 385 -19.80 5.76 15.92
CA PRO A 385 -19.08 5.80 14.65
C PRO A 385 -17.75 6.53 14.86
N VAL A 386 -16.64 5.92 14.42
CA VAL A 386 -15.32 6.54 14.46
C VAL A 386 -14.79 6.65 13.04
N LEU A 387 -14.56 7.88 12.58
CA LEU A 387 -13.89 8.13 11.32
C LEU A 387 -12.39 7.97 11.49
N ILE A 388 -11.79 7.21 10.59
CA ILE A 388 -10.33 7.07 10.47
C ILE A 388 -9.88 7.62 9.12
N ASP A 389 -8.57 7.78 8.99
CA ASP A 389 -7.89 8.36 7.83
C ASP A 389 -8.45 9.70 7.33
N LEU A 390 -8.03 10.77 8.01
CA LEU A 390 -8.60 12.12 7.87
C LEU A 390 -7.89 12.98 6.82
N GLU A 391 -7.14 12.37 5.89
CA GLU A 391 -6.24 13.09 4.99
C GLU A 391 -6.94 13.85 3.86
N THR A 392 -8.24 13.65 3.69
CA THR A 392 -9.08 14.22 2.63
C THR A 392 -9.98 15.36 3.11
N LEU A 393 -9.68 15.95 4.28
CA LEU A 393 -10.29 17.18 4.78
C LEU A 393 -9.82 18.42 4.00
N PHE A 394 -10.68 19.43 3.86
CA PHE A 394 -10.40 20.69 3.16
C PHE A 394 -9.97 20.51 1.70
N ARG A 395 -10.65 19.62 0.98
CA ARG A 395 -10.26 19.29 -0.40
C ARG A 395 -10.45 20.50 -1.32
N PRO A 396 -9.43 20.92 -2.10
CA PRO A 396 -9.60 21.96 -3.09
C PRO A 396 -10.52 21.52 -4.23
N GLU A 397 -11.25 22.48 -4.80
CA GLU A 397 -12.03 22.25 -6.00
C GLU A 397 -11.09 22.10 -7.21
N ILE A 398 -10.99 20.88 -7.74
CA ILE A 398 -10.23 20.58 -8.95
C ILE A 398 -11.18 20.71 -10.14
N LEU A 399 -11.01 21.78 -10.91
CA LEU A 399 -11.76 22.03 -12.14
C LEU A 399 -10.95 21.58 -13.35
N ASP A 400 -11.61 20.93 -14.29
CA ASP A 400 -11.06 20.66 -15.63
C ASP A 400 -11.37 21.88 -16.51
N PRO A 401 -10.39 22.75 -16.82
CA PRO A 401 -10.64 23.99 -17.57
C PRO A 401 -11.15 23.73 -18.99
N ASP A 402 -10.90 22.53 -19.53
CA ASP A 402 -11.27 22.13 -20.89
C ASP A 402 -12.61 21.36 -20.93
N ALA A 403 -13.22 21.10 -19.77
CA ALA A 403 -14.51 20.43 -19.72
C ALA A 403 -15.64 21.33 -20.23
N PRO A 404 -16.63 20.78 -20.96
CA PRO A 404 -17.82 21.53 -21.34
C PRO A 404 -18.49 22.18 -20.12
N GLU A 405 -18.98 23.41 -20.28
CA GLU A 405 -19.60 24.18 -19.19
C GLU A 405 -20.70 23.39 -18.44
N SER A 406 -21.52 22.64 -19.18
CA SER A 406 -22.55 21.77 -18.59
C SER A 406 -21.98 20.69 -17.66
N ARG A 407 -20.82 20.13 -18.01
CA ARG A 407 -20.11 19.14 -17.19
C ARG A 407 -19.44 19.80 -15.99
N LEU A 408 -18.90 21.01 -16.14
CA LEU A 408 -18.35 21.78 -15.02
C LEU A 408 -19.41 22.09 -13.98
N ILE A 409 -20.56 22.63 -14.39
CA ILE A 409 -21.68 22.93 -13.48
C ILE A 409 -22.16 21.66 -12.78
N ALA A 410 -22.30 20.55 -13.51
CA ALA A 410 -22.72 19.28 -12.92
C ALA A 410 -21.70 18.77 -11.88
N ASN A 411 -20.41 18.78 -12.22
CA ASN A 411 -19.33 18.37 -11.32
C ASN A 411 -19.24 19.26 -10.08
N GLN A 412 -19.39 20.58 -10.22
CA GLN A 412 -19.40 21.52 -9.11
C GLN A 412 -20.58 21.27 -8.18
N LYS A 413 -21.79 21.10 -8.72
CA LYS A 413 -22.99 20.80 -7.91
C LYS A 413 -22.87 19.46 -7.19
N MET A 414 -22.34 18.43 -7.84
CA MET A 414 -22.11 17.13 -7.19
C MET A 414 -20.97 17.19 -6.17
N GLY A 415 -19.89 17.89 -6.48
CA GLY A 415 -18.72 18.04 -5.59
C GLY A 415 -19.01 18.84 -4.32
N ARG A 416 -19.96 19.78 -4.40
CA ARG A 416 -20.42 20.61 -3.27
C ARG A 416 -21.70 20.06 -2.60
N SER A 417 -22.02 18.79 -2.83
CA SER A 417 -23.14 18.10 -2.19
C SER A 417 -22.65 17.25 -1.03
N VAL A 418 -23.52 16.95 -0.06
CA VAL A 418 -23.27 15.95 0.99
C VAL A 418 -22.87 14.58 0.44
N MET A 419 -23.17 14.29 -0.84
CA MET A 419 -22.74 13.07 -1.51
C MET A 419 -21.21 12.99 -1.70
N SER A 420 -20.50 14.12 -1.80
CA SER A 420 -19.05 14.13 -2.02
C SER A 420 -18.26 13.65 -0.80
N VAL A 421 -18.88 13.68 0.39
CA VAL A 421 -18.29 13.17 1.63
C VAL A 421 -17.97 11.68 1.53
N GLY A 422 -18.78 10.90 0.80
CA GLY A 422 -18.59 9.45 0.62
C GLY A 422 -19.30 8.57 1.65
N LEU A 423 -19.86 9.14 2.72
CA LEU A 423 -20.59 8.36 3.74
C LEU A 423 -21.90 7.78 3.21
N LEU A 424 -22.64 8.53 2.39
CA LEU A 424 -23.98 8.16 1.94
C LEU A 424 -23.99 7.12 0.81
N PRO A 425 -24.99 6.21 0.76
CA PRO A 425 -25.11 5.18 -0.27
C PRO A 425 -24.96 5.71 -1.70
N GLN A 426 -23.96 5.21 -2.42
CA GLN A 426 -23.73 5.55 -3.82
C GLN A 426 -23.21 4.34 -4.60
N ARG A 427 -24.00 3.87 -5.56
CA ARG A 427 -23.62 2.75 -6.41
C ARG A 427 -22.76 3.22 -7.58
N THR A 428 -21.61 2.58 -7.74
CA THR A 428 -20.69 2.78 -8.86
C THR A 428 -20.63 1.55 -9.76
N GLY A 429 -20.17 1.69 -11.01
CA GLY A 429 -19.91 0.55 -11.89
C GLY A 429 -21.16 -0.15 -12.47
N VAL A 430 -22.30 0.55 -12.56
CA VAL A 430 -23.58 0.02 -13.07
C VAL A 430 -23.52 -0.19 -14.60
N LYS A 431 -22.73 -1.15 -15.09
CA LYS A 431 -22.80 -1.59 -16.50
C LYS A 431 -23.53 -2.92 -16.72
N ALA A 432 -23.97 -3.60 -15.66
CA ALA A 432 -24.71 -4.87 -15.78
C ALA A 432 -25.59 -5.25 -14.55
N GLY A 433 -26.15 -4.26 -13.83
CA GLY A 433 -27.21 -4.49 -12.83
C GLY A 433 -26.78 -4.73 -11.38
N THR A 434 -25.50 -4.99 -11.09
CA THR A 434 -24.98 -5.03 -9.71
C THR A 434 -23.95 -3.92 -9.52
N GLY A 435 -24.42 -2.72 -9.16
CA GLY A 435 -23.53 -1.63 -8.78
C GLY A 435 -22.88 -1.90 -7.42
N LEU A 436 -21.61 -1.56 -7.28
CA LEU A 436 -20.85 -1.67 -6.03
C LEU A 436 -21.12 -0.41 -5.20
N ASP A 437 -21.53 -0.59 -3.95
CA ASP A 437 -21.65 0.52 -3.00
C ASP A 437 -20.43 0.51 -2.08
N LEU A 438 -19.58 1.52 -2.23
CA LEU A 438 -18.38 1.69 -1.40
C LEU A 438 -18.59 2.69 -0.26
N SER A 439 -19.79 3.26 -0.13
CA SER A 439 -20.03 4.31 0.84
C SER A 439 -19.90 3.84 2.29
N GLY A 440 -19.61 4.79 3.17
CA GLY A 440 -19.43 4.54 4.60
C GLY A 440 -20.59 3.80 5.27
N ILE A 441 -21.85 4.09 4.92
CA ILE A 441 -23.03 3.42 5.55
C ILE A 441 -23.91 2.61 4.59
N GLY A 442 -23.68 2.70 3.28
CA GLY A 442 -24.44 1.96 2.26
C GLY A 442 -23.82 0.64 1.83
N ALA A 443 -22.51 0.46 2.03
CA ALA A 443 -21.82 -0.77 1.67
C ALA A 443 -22.42 -1.99 2.40
N VAL A 444 -22.75 -3.05 1.66
CA VAL A 444 -23.41 -4.24 2.20
C VAL A 444 -22.53 -5.47 2.09
N GLY A 445 -22.22 -6.13 3.21
CA GLY A 445 -21.64 -7.48 3.25
C GLY A 445 -20.55 -7.77 2.22
N GLU A 446 -20.49 -9.02 1.76
CA GLU A 446 -19.66 -9.37 0.61
C GLU A 446 -20.30 -8.88 -0.70
N GLN A 447 -19.57 -8.08 -1.48
CA GLN A 447 -20.04 -7.55 -2.77
C GLN A 447 -19.22 -8.12 -3.91
N THR A 448 -19.88 -8.47 -5.02
CA THR A 448 -19.16 -8.88 -6.25
C THR A 448 -18.58 -7.66 -6.95
N LEU A 449 -17.29 -7.72 -7.29
CA LEU A 449 -16.62 -6.65 -8.02
C LEU A 449 -17.10 -6.60 -9.48
N PRO A 450 -17.30 -5.40 -10.05
CA PRO A 450 -17.74 -5.25 -11.43
C PRO A 450 -16.67 -5.71 -12.44
N ASN A 451 -15.39 -5.60 -12.06
CA ASN A 451 -14.26 -6.03 -12.87
C ASN A 451 -13.67 -7.32 -12.30
N ARG A 452 -13.37 -8.27 -13.18
CA ARG A 452 -12.66 -9.50 -12.83
C ARG A 452 -11.23 -9.17 -12.39
N ARG A 453 -10.79 -9.77 -11.29
CA ARG A 453 -9.42 -9.65 -10.77
C ARG A 453 -8.52 -10.69 -11.41
N LEU A 454 -7.27 -10.31 -11.66
CA LEU A 454 -6.25 -11.24 -12.10
C LEU A 454 -5.83 -12.08 -10.88
N GLN A 455 -5.98 -13.40 -10.96
CA GLN A 455 -5.64 -14.34 -9.91
C GLN A 455 -4.77 -15.46 -10.48
N LEU A 456 -3.97 -16.10 -9.63
CA LEU A 456 -3.23 -17.30 -10.01
C LEU A 456 -4.18 -18.49 -10.09
N ALA A 457 -4.15 -19.19 -11.22
CA ALA A 457 -4.87 -20.44 -11.46
C ALA A 457 -3.88 -21.58 -11.67
N GLY A 458 -4.28 -22.81 -11.32
CA GLY A 458 -3.39 -23.99 -11.41
C GLY A 458 -2.17 -23.90 -10.48
N VAL A 459 -2.31 -23.24 -9.33
CA VAL A 459 -1.25 -23.08 -8.33
C VAL A 459 -0.76 -24.46 -7.87
N GLY A 460 0.54 -24.62 -7.63
CA GLY A 460 1.15 -25.92 -7.32
C GLY A 460 1.54 -26.78 -8.53
N SER A 461 1.39 -26.28 -9.76
CA SER A 461 1.73 -27.00 -10.99
C SER A 461 2.61 -26.22 -11.97
N ASP A 462 3.23 -26.92 -12.94
CA ASP A 462 3.91 -26.31 -14.10
C ASP A 462 2.97 -25.72 -15.16
N THR A 463 1.66 -25.79 -14.91
CA THR A 463 0.60 -25.16 -15.71
C THR A 463 0.01 -23.92 -15.02
N MET A 464 0.65 -23.45 -13.94
CA MET A 464 0.28 -22.22 -13.25
C MET A 464 0.21 -21.07 -14.25
N HIS A 465 -0.87 -20.30 -14.21
CA HIS A 465 -1.11 -19.16 -15.10
C HIS A 465 -1.93 -18.08 -14.41
N LEU A 466 -1.98 -16.89 -15.01
CA LEU A 466 -2.83 -15.80 -14.56
C LEU A 466 -4.18 -15.89 -15.27
N ASP A 467 -5.27 -15.85 -14.52
CA ASP A 467 -6.63 -15.86 -15.04
C ASP A 467 -7.48 -14.73 -14.46
N ARG A 468 -8.44 -14.23 -15.22
CA ARG A 468 -9.37 -13.18 -14.80
C ARG A 468 -10.62 -13.81 -14.21
N GLN A 469 -10.69 -13.84 -12.89
CA GLN A 469 -11.79 -14.44 -12.13
C GLN A 469 -12.66 -13.36 -11.46
N PRO A 470 -13.97 -13.61 -11.23
CA PRO A 470 -14.78 -12.75 -10.37
C PRO A 470 -14.12 -12.59 -9.00
N GLY A 471 -14.09 -11.36 -8.48
CA GLY A 471 -13.60 -11.08 -7.14
C GLY A 471 -14.74 -10.61 -6.24
N THR A 472 -14.58 -10.80 -4.93
CA THR A 472 -15.46 -10.24 -3.92
C THR A 472 -14.74 -9.16 -3.12
N LEU A 473 -15.49 -8.17 -2.66
CA LEU A 473 -15.09 -7.24 -1.62
C LEU A 473 -15.61 -7.81 -0.30
N ALA A 474 -14.73 -7.99 0.69
CA ALA A 474 -15.13 -8.46 2.02
C ALA A 474 -15.91 -7.37 2.77
N ALA A 475 -16.71 -7.79 3.75
CA ALA A 475 -17.32 -6.87 4.69
C ALA A 475 -16.23 -6.17 5.54
N THR A 476 -16.43 -4.89 5.84
CA THR A 476 -15.55 -4.09 6.70
C THR A 476 -16.23 -3.79 8.04
N HIS A 477 -15.55 -3.00 8.87
CA HIS A 477 -15.94 -2.69 10.24
C HIS A 477 -16.89 -1.48 10.36
N ASN A 478 -17.40 -0.96 9.24
CA ASN A 478 -18.17 0.28 9.16
C ASN A 478 -19.62 0.21 9.65
N ARG A 479 -20.15 -1.01 9.84
CA ARG A 479 -21.56 -1.20 10.16
C ARG A 479 -21.80 -1.59 11.60
N PRO A 480 -22.74 -0.92 12.29
CA PRO A 480 -23.11 -1.33 13.62
C PRO A 480 -23.83 -2.68 13.56
N HIS A 481 -23.56 -3.50 14.56
CA HIS A 481 -24.22 -4.79 14.76
C HIS A 481 -25.15 -4.69 15.96
N LEU A 482 -26.34 -5.26 15.86
CA LEU A 482 -27.24 -5.43 17.00
C LEU A 482 -27.27 -6.91 17.36
N ASN A 483 -26.75 -7.25 18.54
CA ASN A 483 -26.63 -8.64 19.02
C ASN A 483 -25.99 -9.56 17.95
N GLY A 484 -24.91 -9.09 17.32
CA GLY A 484 -24.16 -9.82 16.29
C GLY A 484 -24.77 -9.81 14.87
N LYS A 485 -25.88 -9.10 14.63
CA LYS A 485 -26.48 -8.97 13.29
C LYS A 485 -26.23 -7.58 12.71
N PRO A 486 -25.74 -7.45 11.46
CA PRO A 486 -25.47 -6.15 10.87
C PRO A 486 -26.76 -5.38 10.60
N VAL A 487 -26.80 -4.11 10.97
CA VAL A 487 -27.96 -3.23 10.78
C VAL A 487 -27.80 -2.38 9.51
N GLN A 488 -28.91 -2.07 8.84
CA GLN A 488 -28.93 -1.35 7.57
C GLN A 488 -29.21 0.14 7.78
N GLY A 489 -28.33 1.03 7.31
CA GLY A 489 -28.45 2.47 7.59
C GLY A 489 -29.71 3.13 7.06
N TRP A 490 -30.29 2.64 5.96
CA TRP A 490 -31.53 3.20 5.41
C TRP A 490 -32.74 3.07 6.36
N GLN A 491 -32.70 2.11 7.30
CA GLN A 491 -33.75 1.92 8.30
C GLN A 491 -33.76 3.08 9.32
N TYR A 492 -32.63 3.76 9.51
CA TYR A 492 -32.42 4.84 10.49
C TYR A 492 -32.21 6.20 9.83
N ARG A 493 -32.76 6.39 8.62
CA ARG A 493 -32.65 7.67 7.88
C ARG A 493 -33.12 8.88 8.68
N GLU A 494 -34.14 8.73 9.53
CA GLU A 494 -34.67 9.83 10.34
C GLU A 494 -33.66 10.25 11.41
N SER A 495 -32.98 9.28 12.06
CA SER A 495 -31.87 9.52 12.99
C SER A 495 -30.71 10.27 12.30
N ILE A 496 -30.35 9.86 11.08
CA ILE A 496 -29.32 10.55 10.28
C ILE A 496 -29.73 12.00 9.99
N LEU A 497 -30.97 12.22 9.55
CA LEU A 497 -31.48 13.57 9.25
C LEU A 497 -31.52 14.46 10.49
N GLN A 498 -31.92 13.89 11.64
CA GLN A 498 -31.96 14.58 12.93
C GLN A 498 -30.56 15.02 13.36
N GLY A 499 -29.59 14.11 13.32
CA GLY A 499 -28.20 14.39 13.65
C GLY A 499 -27.57 15.45 12.74
N PHE A 500 -27.75 15.30 11.43
CA PHE A 500 -27.26 16.27 10.46
C PHE A 500 -27.83 17.66 10.72
N THR A 501 -29.16 17.76 10.85
CA THR A 501 -29.85 19.03 11.04
C THR A 501 -29.43 19.70 12.36
N ARG A 502 -29.29 18.92 13.43
CA ARG A 502 -28.86 19.40 14.75
C ARG A 502 -27.47 20.02 14.67
N LEU A 503 -26.47 19.28 14.16
CA LEU A 503 -25.11 19.82 14.11
C LEU A 503 -24.99 20.98 13.11
N TYR A 504 -25.63 20.89 11.95
CA TYR A 504 -25.57 21.94 10.95
C TYR A 504 -26.11 23.28 11.49
N ARG A 505 -27.23 23.25 12.23
CA ARG A 505 -27.77 24.44 12.92
C ARG A 505 -26.85 24.96 14.01
N LEU A 506 -26.28 24.06 14.82
CA LEU A 506 -25.32 24.46 15.86
C LEU A 506 -24.10 25.17 15.25
N LEU A 507 -23.54 24.64 14.16
CA LEU A 507 -22.44 25.28 13.44
C LEU A 507 -22.85 26.64 12.86
N TRP A 508 -24.07 26.75 12.33
CA TRP A 508 -24.61 28.01 11.82
C TRP A 508 -24.79 29.08 12.91
N GLU A 509 -25.29 28.69 14.08
CA GLU A 509 -25.49 29.59 15.22
C GLU A 509 -24.18 30.08 15.85
N LYS A 510 -23.08 29.33 15.66
CA LYS A 510 -21.76 29.60 16.23
C LYS A 510 -20.75 30.17 15.22
N ARG A 511 -21.20 30.45 13.99
CA ARG A 511 -20.42 31.11 12.94
C ARG A 511 -20.18 32.59 13.28
#